data_AF-A0A0W4ZBF4-F1
#
_entry.id   AF-A0A0W4ZBF4-F1
#
_cell.length_a   1.000
_cell.length_b   1.000
_cell.length_c   1.000
_cell.angle_alpha   90.00
_cell.angle_beta   90.00
_cell.angle_gamma   90.00
#
_symmetry.space_group_name_H-M   'P 1'
#
loop_
_entity.id
_entity.type
_entity.pdbx_description
1 polymer ?
#
loop_
_entity_poly.entity_id
_entity_poly.type
_entity_poly.pdbx_seq_one_letter_code
_entity_poly.pdbx_strand_id
1 'polypeptide(L)'
;MNCVKNFLEIQKELIETLHIDHNKVSIQYNPSVASLYEDALTYESCSAITSTGALAAFSGEKTGRSPKDKRIVEHSQSTEKVWWGPVNSKMPHTVWLINRERAIDYLNTLKRIYVFDGYAGADKRYRIKVRVICARPYHCLFMKNMLINQTEEDDICQKPDFVIYNSGSFPANRYTTGMTSRTSVAINLEDREMIILGTEYAGEMKKGILTVMFYLQPLLYNVLPLHSSANEGENGDVSVFFGLSGTGKTTLSADPSRYLIGDDEHCWTDTGIFNIEGGCYAKCINLSQEKEPEIFNAIRFGSILENVIFDPKTRVVDYTDISITENTRCAYPIEYIPNAKVSGLSSGHPKNIILLTCDALAILPPVSKLTNDQIIYNFISGYTSKISGTEDGITEAQPTFSACFGEPFLVLHPMEYAIMLSERIKKHNADAWLINTGWIGQSSSKGGERCPLKYTRTILDAIHSGELAKAEYQNFPVFNLQIPKHIEGIPSEILNPSESWKGTKEEFYENLHKLAELFIKNFEKYKDMATQNVLDAGPVI
;
A
#
# COMPACT_ATOMS: atom_id res chain seq x y z
N MET A 1 -4.51 38.54 -5.14
CA MET A 1 -5.92 38.79 -4.69
C MET A 1 -6.76 37.52 -4.64
N ASN A 2 -6.62 36.56 -5.58
CA ASN A 2 -7.40 35.31 -5.55
C ASN A 2 -7.05 34.41 -4.35
N CYS A 3 -5.76 34.17 -4.05
CA CYS A 3 -5.35 33.33 -2.91
C CYS A 3 -5.91 33.78 -1.54
N VAL A 4 -5.97 35.09 -1.27
CA VAL A 4 -6.53 35.63 -0.01
C VAL A 4 -8.04 35.46 0.08
N LYS A 5 -8.77 35.62 -1.03
CA LYS A 5 -10.22 35.35 -1.06
C LYS A 5 -10.51 33.86 -0.84
N ASN A 6 -9.70 32.99 -1.45
CA ASN A 6 -9.84 31.54 -1.35
C ASN A 6 -9.59 31.04 0.09
N PHE A 7 -8.58 31.58 0.79
CA PHE A 7 -8.33 31.24 2.20
C PHE A 7 -9.50 31.63 3.11
N LEU A 8 -10.12 32.80 2.89
CA LEU A 8 -11.28 33.25 3.68
C LEU A 8 -12.50 32.36 3.46
N GLU A 9 -12.71 31.82 2.26
CA GLU A 9 -13.81 30.89 1.99
C GLU A 9 -13.61 29.56 2.70
N ILE A 10 -12.41 29.00 2.65
CA ILE A 10 -12.07 27.76 3.37
C ILE A 10 -12.20 27.97 4.87
N GLN A 11 -11.72 29.11 5.38
CA GLN A 11 -11.87 29.44 6.80
C GLN A 11 -13.34 29.52 7.22
N LYS A 12 -14.21 30.13 6.39
CA LYS A 12 -15.66 30.15 6.65
C LYS A 12 -16.26 28.75 6.64
N GLU A 13 -15.94 27.93 5.65
CA GLU A 13 -16.40 26.54 5.56
C GLU A 13 -16.01 25.73 6.81
N LEU A 14 -14.77 25.89 7.28
CA LEU A 14 -14.28 25.26 8.50
C LEU A 14 -14.99 25.78 9.75
N ILE A 15 -15.29 27.08 9.83
CA ILE A 15 -16.09 27.64 10.93
C ILE A 15 -17.51 27.05 10.93
N GLU A 16 -18.12 26.90 9.75
CA GLU A 16 -19.46 26.35 9.62
C GLU A 16 -19.50 24.84 9.94
N THR A 17 -18.48 24.09 9.51
CA THR A 17 -18.47 22.61 9.59
C THR A 17 -17.86 22.08 10.88
N LEU A 18 -16.83 22.74 11.40
CA LEU A 18 -16.09 22.35 12.62
C LEU A 18 -16.40 23.24 13.82
N HIS A 19 -17.22 24.27 13.66
CA HIS A 19 -17.51 25.24 14.71
C HIS A 19 -16.24 25.87 15.33
N ILE A 20 -15.22 26.09 14.48
CA ILE A 20 -13.92 26.61 14.93
C ILE A 20 -14.03 28.03 15.48
N ASP A 21 -13.62 28.20 16.74
CA ASP A 21 -13.39 29.52 17.33
C ASP A 21 -12.06 30.10 16.82
N HIS A 22 -12.13 30.84 15.72
CA HIS A 22 -10.98 31.45 15.06
C HIS A 22 -10.22 32.48 15.92
N ASN A 23 -10.80 32.92 17.06
CA ASN A 23 -10.07 33.75 18.02
C ASN A 23 -9.11 32.94 18.90
N LYS A 24 -9.26 31.61 18.94
CA LYS A 24 -8.48 30.69 19.77
C LYS A 24 -7.65 29.71 18.95
N VAL A 25 -8.16 29.28 17.80
CA VAL A 25 -7.52 28.26 16.95
C VAL A 25 -7.01 28.91 15.66
N SER A 26 -5.70 28.90 15.47
CA SER A 26 -5.07 29.33 14.22
C SER A 26 -5.11 28.21 13.17
N ILE A 27 -5.58 28.52 11.97
CA ILE A 27 -5.63 27.58 10.84
C ILE A 27 -4.42 27.82 9.93
N GLN A 28 -3.54 26.82 9.80
CA GLN A 28 -2.45 26.81 8.84
C GLN A 28 -2.88 26.07 7.58
N TYR A 29 -3.27 26.79 6.53
CA TYR A 29 -3.76 26.22 5.28
C TYR A 29 -2.65 26.06 4.24
N ASN A 30 -2.52 24.86 3.67
CA ASN A 30 -1.48 24.45 2.73
C ASN A 30 -0.09 25.01 3.08
N PRO A 31 0.37 24.84 4.34
CA PRO A 31 1.63 25.41 4.79
C PRO A 31 2.81 24.88 3.96
N SER A 32 3.86 25.70 3.84
CA SER A 32 5.09 25.30 3.16
C SER A 32 5.82 24.22 3.95
N VAL A 33 6.66 23.44 3.26
CA VAL A 33 7.51 22.42 3.91
C VAL A 33 8.37 23.06 5.01
N ALA A 34 8.96 24.22 4.75
CA ALA A 34 9.78 24.93 5.75
C ALA A 34 8.98 25.32 7.00
N SER A 35 7.77 25.87 6.82
CA SER A 35 6.89 26.23 7.95
C SER A 35 6.48 25.00 8.76
N LEU A 36 6.22 23.87 8.10
CA LEU A 36 5.91 22.60 8.78
C LEU A 36 7.11 22.07 9.59
N TYR A 37 8.33 22.24 9.09
CA TYR A 37 9.55 21.91 9.83
C TYR A 37 9.73 22.80 11.06
N GLU A 38 9.61 24.12 10.91
CA GLU A 38 9.70 25.09 12.01
C GLU A 38 8.70 24.75 13.11
N ASP A 39 7.45 24.46 12.72
CA ASP A 39 6.39 24.11 13.63
C ASP A 39 6.62 22.76 14.31
N ALA A 40 7.07 21.74 13.57
CA ALA A 40 7.39 20.44 14.13
C ALA A 40 8.48 20.57 15.21
N LEU A 41 9.54 21.32 14.94
CA LEU A 41 10.64 21.51 15.89
C LEU A 41 10.25 22.38 17.09
N THR A 42 9.29 23.29 16.92
CA THR A 42 8.83 24.19 17.98
C THR A 42 7.81 23.51 18.89
N TYR A 43 6.89 22.72 18.33
CA TYR A 43 5.70 22.24 19.03
C TYR A 43 5.65 20.73 19.23
N GLU A 44 6.46 19.94 18.53
CA GLU A 44 6.55 18.49 18.73
C GLU A 44 7.88 18.14 19.40
N SER A 45 7.85 17.91 20.72
CA SER A 45 9.07 17.71 21.53
C SER A 45 9.95 16.54 21.10
N CYS A 46 9.40 15.58 20.37
CA CYS A 46 10.13 14.40 19.90
C CYS A 46 10.66 14.56 18.47
N SER A 47 10.32 15.64 17.75
CA SER A 47 10.71 15.81 16.35
C SER A 47 12.10 16.42 16.24
N ALA A 48 12.85 16.05 15.19
CA ALA A 48 14.22 16.50 14.98
C ALA A 48 14.59 16.54 13.50
N ILE A 49 15.63 17.31 13.15
CA ILE A 49 16.26 17.23 11.83
C ILE A 49 17.41 16.20 11.89
N THR A 50 17.45 15.26 10.95
CA THR A 50 18.54 14.29 10.79
C THR A 50 19.72 14.87 10.01
N SER A 51 20.85 14.15 9.94
CA SER A 51 22.05 14.59 9.21
C SER A 51 21.82 14.85 7.71
N THR A 52 20.76 14.28 7.14
CA THR A 52 20.38 14.48 5.74
C THR A 52 19.40 15.65 5.53
N GLY A 53 18.91 16.27 6.61
CA GLY A 53 17.90 17.31 6.57
C GLY A 53 16.45 16.78 6.60
N ALA A 54 16.23 15.46 6.68
CA ALA A 54 14.88 14.90 6.83
C ALA A 54 14.31 15.20 8.24
N LEU A 55 12.99 15.33 8.34
CA LEU A 55 12.29 15.47 9.61
C LEU A 55 12.08 14.08 10.23
N ALA A 56 12.77 13.77 11.33
CA ALA A 56 12.45 12.62 12.16
C ALA A 56 11.22 12.95 13.02
N ALA A 57 10.22 12.06 12.98
CA ALA A 57 8.98 12.17 13.76
C ALA A 57 8.59 10.81 14.35
N PHE A 58 7.79 10.84 15.43
CA PHE A 58 7.38 9.64 16.16
C PHE A 58 5.86 9.54 16.25
N SER A 59 5.33 8.34 16.04
CA SER A 59 3.89 8.04 15.99
C SER A 59 3.30 7.52 17.31
N GLY A 60 4.08 7.60 18.40
CA GLY A 60 3.64 7.20 19.73
C GLY A 60 3.47 5.68 19.87
N GLU A 61 2.43 5.25 20.60
CA GLU A 61 2.16 3.84 20.92
C GLU A 61 1.90 2.98 19.66
N LYS A 62 1.32 3.58 18.61
CA LYS A 62 1.00 2.89 17.36
C LYS A 62 2.08 3.18 16.33
N THR A 63 2.89 2.18 16.01
CA THR A 63 3.96 2.23 15.00
C THR A 63 3.56 1.54 13.68
N GLY A 64 2.27 1.26 13.53
CA GLY A 64 1.67 0.57 12.40
C GLY A 64 0.15 0.69 12.40
N ARG A 65 -0.48 0.07 11.39
CA ARG A 65 -1.94 0.10 11.23
C ARG A 65 -2.66 -0.64 12.35
N SER A 66 -3.90 -0.21 12.62
CA SER A 66 -4.81 -0.82 13.59
C SER A 66 -6.03 -1.44 12.90
N PRO A 67 -5.87 -2.55 12.13
CA PRO A 67 -6.97 -3.12 11.33
C PRO A 67 -8.17 -3.55 12.18
N LYS A 68 -7.95 -3.98 13.43
CA LYS A 68 -9.03 -4.32 14.38
C LYS A 68 -9.84 -3.12 14.84
N ASP A 69 -9.37 -1.90 14.60
CA ASP A 69 -10.03 -0.64 14.96
C ASP A 69 -10.53 0.13 13.71
N LYS A 70 -10.34 -0.43 12.49
CA LYS A 70 -10.95 0.06 11.25
C LYS A 70 -12.45 -0.21 11.25
N ARG A 71 -13.25 0.80 10.87
CA ARG A 71 -14.72 0.70 10.80
C ARG A 71 -15.25 1.40 9.57
N ILE A 72 -16.35 0.87 9.01
CA ILE A 72 -17.15 1.54 7.97
C ILE A 72 -18.55 1.77 8.52
N VAL A 73 -19.07 2.98 8.33
CA VAL A 73 -20.42 3.34 8.76
C VAL A 73 -21.45 2.48 8.02
N GLU A 74 -22.36 1.87 8.76
CA GLU A 74 -23.48 1.14 8.19
C GLU A 74 -24.55 2.12 7.72
N HIS A 75 -24.79 2.15 6.42
CA HIS A 75 -25.77 3.03 5.80
C HIS A 75 -26.46 2.32 4.63
N SER A 76 -27.73 2.64 4.39
CA SER A 76 -28.60 1.87 3.46
C SER A 76 -28.10 1.86 2.02
N GLN A 77 -27.40 2.91 1.57
CA GLN A 77 -26.91 3.04 0.19
C GLN A 77 -25.65 2.19 -0.09
N SER A 78 -24.78 2.01 0.90
CA SER A 78 -23.53 1.26 0.76
C SER A 78 -23.60 -0.16 1.32
N THR A 79 -24.54 -0.47 2.23
CA THR A 79 -24.54 -1.71 3.01
C THR A 79 -24.53 -2.98 2.15
N GLU A 80 -25.22 -3.01 1.02
CA GLU A 80 -25.27 -4.19 0.14
C GLU A 80 -23.99 -4.35 -0.70
N LYS A 81 -23.20 -3.28 -0.86
CA LYS A 81 -21.97 -3.27 -1.66
C LYS A 81 -20.73 -3.57 -0.82
N VAL A 82 -20.74 -3.20 0.45
CA VAL A 82 -19.60 -3.42 1.36
C VAL A 82 -19.51 -4.90 1.70
N TRP A 83 -18.33 -5.47 1.48
CA TRP A 83 -17.95 -6.80 1.92
C TRP A 83 -17.72 -6.79 3.44
N TRP A 84 -18.81 -6.97 4.18
CA TRP A 84 -18.81 -7.00 5.64
C TRP A 84 -18.09 -8.23 6.17
N GLY A 85 -17.26 -8.03 7.21
CA GLY A 85 -16.50 -9.11 7.80
C GLY A 85 -15.39 -8.61 8.73
N PRO A 86 -14.35 -9.41 8.98
CA PRO A 86 -13.26 -9.02 9.88
C PRO A 86 -12.44 -7.82 9.35
N VAL A 87 -12.47 -7.57 8.03
CA VAL A 87 -11.82 -6.42 7.39
C VAL A 87 -12.65 -5.16 7.54
N ASN A 88 -13.93 -5.23 7.13
CA ASN A 88 -14.86 -4.11 7.17
C ASN A 88 -15.87 -4.37 8.29
N SER A 89 -15.59 -3.80 9.46
CA SER A 89 -16.46 -3.89 10.63
C SER A 89 -17.48 -2.76 10.64
N LYS A 90 -18.75 -3.11 10.85
CA LYS A 90 -19.88 -2.16 10.86
C LYS A 90 -19.76 -1.15 12.01
N MET A 91 -20.16 0.09 11.74
CA MET A 91 -20.34 1.15 12.74
C MET A 91 -21.71 1.79 12.58
N PRO A 92 -22.56 1.81 13.63
CA PRO A 92 -23.81 2.55 13.58
C PRO A 92 -23.57 4.04 13.35
N HIS A 93 -24.45 4.70 12.58
CA HIS A 93 -24.34 6.13 12.31
C HIS A 93 -24.30 7.00 13.58
N THR A 94 -25.00 6.61 14.65
CA THR A 94 -24.93 7.33 15.94
C THR A 94 -23.55 7.27 16.60
N VAL A 95 -22.86 6.13 16.49
CA VAL A 95 -21.48 5.96 16.98
C VAL A 95 -20.50 6.78 16.14
N TRP A 96 -20.73 6.84 14.83
CA TRP A 96 -19.99 7.72 13.94
C TRP A 96 -20.09 9.19 14.37
N LEU A 97 -21.30 9.69 14.60
CA LEU A 97 -21.52 11.06 15.06
C LEU A 97 -20.78 11.36 16.36
N ILE A 98 -20.78 10.42 17.33
CA ILE A 98 -20.02 10.57 18.58
C ILE A 98 -18.53 10.69 18.30
N ASN A 99 -17.96 9.82 17.46
CA ASN A 99 -16.54 9.86 17.14
C ASN A 99 -16.16 11.13 16.36
N ARG A 100 -17.01 11.55 15.42
CA ARG A 100 -16.85 12.80 14.68
C ARG A 100 -16.83 13.99 15.63
N GLU A 101 -17.84 14.13 16.50
CA GLU A 101 -17.90 15.24 17.46
C GLU A 101 -16.65 15.27 18.37
N ARG A 102 -16.21 14.11 18.87
CA ARG A 102 -14.98 14.01 19.68
C ARG A 102 -13.74 14.47 18.94
N ALA A 103 -13.62 14.16 17.65
CA ALA A 103 -12.49 14.58 16.84
C ALA A 103 -12.50 16.10 16.66
N ILE A 104 -13.68 16.67 16.39
CA ILE A 104 -13.90 18.12 16.22
C ILE A 104 -13.64 18.88 17.52
N ASP A 105 -14.19 18.42 18.64
CA ASP A 105 -13.95 18.98 19.97
C ASP A 105 -12.46 19.05 20.28
N TYR A 106 -11.74 17.95 20.05
CA TYR A 106 -10.30 17.91 20.25
C TYR A 106 -9.57 18.96 19.40
N LEU A 107 -9.85 19.03 18.10
CA LEU A 107 -9.24 20.03 17.21
C LEU A 107 -9.52 21.46 17.70
N ASN A 108 -10.72 21.71 18.25
CA ASN A 108 -11.11 22.99 18.84
C ASN A 108 -10.39 23.34 20.15
N THR A 109 -9.83 22.37 20.86
CA THR A 109 -9.01 22.62 22.05
C THR A 109 -7.59 23.08 21.73
N LEU A 110 -7.15 22.94 20.48
CA LEU A 110 -5.80 23.25 20.06
C LEU A 110 -5.63 24.75 19.78
N LYS A 111 -4.42 25.26 20.00
CA LYS A 111 -4.08 26.63 19.56
C LYS A 111 -3.93 26.76 18.05
N ARG A 112 -3.68 25.63 17.38
CA ARG A 112 -3.37 25.57 15.96
C ARG A 112 -3.81 24.23 15.38
N ILE A 113 -4.32 24.28 14.16
CA ILE A 113 -4.56 23.11 13.32
C ILE A 113 -3.94 23.34 11.94
N TYR A 114 -3.70 22.24 11.23
CA TYR A 114 -3.16 22.26 9.88
C TYR A 114 -4.22 21.72 8.93
N VAL A 115 -4.35 22.39 7.79
CA VAL A 115 -5.29 22.01 6.73
C VAL A 115 -4.49 21.88 5.45
N PHE A 116 -4.57 20.71 4.82
CA PHE A 116 -3.94 20.44 3.53
C PHE A 116 -4.99 19.97 2.52
N ASP A 117 -5.05 20.63 1.37
CA ASP A 117 -5.85 20.21 0.24
C ASP A 117 -4.93 19.67 -0.87
N GLY A 118 -5.21 18.45 -1.30
CA GLY A 118 -4.50 17.77 -2.39
C GLY A 118 -5.44 16.87 -3.18
N TYR A 119 -4.87 16.07 -4.07
CA TYR A 119 -5.63 15.11 -4.88
C TYR A 119 -5.14 13.68 -4.66
N ALA A 120 -6.08 12.74 -4.68
CA ALA A 120 -5.79 11.32 -4.84
C ALA A 120 -6.16 10.90 -6.27
N GLY A 121 -5.19 10.42 -7.03
CA GLY A 121 -5.31 10.08 -8.45
C GLY A 121 -4.67 11.12 -9.37
N ALA A 122 -3.71 10.69 -10.19
CA ALA A 122 -3.03 11.57 -11.14
C ALA A 122 -3.86 11.88 -12.40
N ASP A 123 -4.84 11.05 -12.73
CA ASP A 123 -5.75 11.30 -13.85
C ASP A 123 -6.88 12.27 -13.43
N LYS A 124 -6.87 13.48 -14.00
CA LYS A 124 -7.84 14.55 -13.71
C LYS A 124 -9.30 14.11 -13.91
N ARG A 125 -9.57 13.07 -14.71
CA ARG A 125 -10.93 12.54 -14.94
C ARG A 125 -11.49 11.76 -13.76
N TYR A 126 -10.62 11.15 -12.96
CA TYR A 126 -10.98 10.16 -11.93
C TYR A 126 -10.49 10.55 -10.53
N ARG A 127 -9.65 11.58 -10.43
CA ARG A 127 -9.09 12.05 -9.15
C ARG A 127 -10.18 12.60 -8.22
N ILE A 128 -9.93 12.49 -6.92
CA ILE A 128 -10.75 13.11 -5.89
C ILE A 128 -9.95 14.18 -5.16
N LYS A 129 -10.58 15.32 -4.85
CA LYS A 129 -10.01 16.36 -4.00
C LYS A 129 -10.14 15.94 -2.54
N VAL A 130 -9.02 15.84 -1.84
CA VAL A 130 -8.97 15.43 -0.44
C VAL A 130 -8.55 16.60 0.43
N ARG A 131 -9.34 16.90 1.46
CA ARG A 131 -8.96 17.82 2.53
C ARG A 131 -8.53 17.04 3.77
N VAL A 132 -7.35 17.33 4.27
CA VAL A 132 -6.80 16.75 5.49
C VAL A 132 -6.77 17.84 6.56
N ILE A 133 -7.37 17.55 7.71
CA ILE A 133 -7.40 18.43 8.88
C ILE A 133 -6.72 17.68 10.01
N CYS A 134 -5.56 18.16 10.47
CA CYS A 134 -4.77 17.45 11.45
C CYS A 134 -4.18 18.35 12.54
N ALA A 135 -3.96 17.75 13.70
CA ALA A 135 -3.39 18.43 14.87
C ALA A 135 -1.87 18.67 14.75
N ARG A 136 -1.17 17.83 13.99
CA ARG A 136 0.29 17.74 13.96
C ARG A 136 0.90 18.24 12.64
N PRO A 137 1.94 19.08 12.64
CA PRO A 137 2.64 19.50 11.42
C PRO A 137 3.26 18.30 10.69
N TYR A 138 3.76 17.31 11.42
CA TYR A 138 4.25 16.05 10.84
C TYR A 138 3.20 15.38 9.94
N HIS A 139 1.95 15.25 10.40
CA HIS A 139 0.87 14.63 9.63
C HIS A 139 0.48 15.44 8.39
N CYS A 140 0.55 16.78 8.48
CA CYS A 140 0.32 17.65 7.33
C CYS A 140 1.43 17.49 6.29
N LEU A 141 2.70 17.46 6.71
CA LEU A 141 3.84 17.22 5.81
C LEU A 141 3.75 15.82 5.18
N PHE A 142 3.33 14.81 5.95
CA PHE A 142 3.11 13.48 5.43
C PHE A 142 2.09 13.48 4.30
N MET A 143 0.90 14.05 4.50
CA MET A 143 -0.11 14.08 3.44
C MET A 143 0.28 14.99 2.27
N LYS A 144 1.09 16.03 2.51
CA LYS A 144 1.71 16.85 1.46
C LYS A 144 2.68 16.04 0.59
N ASN A 145 3.39 15.07 1.17
CA ASN A 145 4.25 14.15 0.43
C ASN A 145 3.43 13.07 -0.29
N MET A 146 2.39 12.52 0.37
CA MET A 146 1.67 11.34 -0.13
C MET A 146 0.55 11.63 -1.13
N LEU A 147 -0.08 12.81 -1.08
CA LEU A 147 -1.08 13.21 -2.06
C LEU A 147 -0.47 14.10 -3.13
N ILE A 148 -1.16 14.21 -4.26
CA ILE A 148 -0.77 15.08 -5.36
C ILE A 148 -1.08 16.52 -4.97
N ASN A 149 -0.05 17.36 -4.95
CA ASN A 149 -0.18 18.77 -4.59
C ASN A 149 -0.97 19.54 -5.66
N GLN A 150 -1.71 20.56 -5.22
CA GLN A 150 -2.40 21.48 -6.11
C GLN A 150 -1.39 22.29 -6.94
N THR A 151 -1.76 22.54 -8.19
CA THR A 151 -1.06 23.41 -9.14
C THR A 151 -1.78 24.75 -9.28
N GLU A 152 -1.17 25.73 -9.94
CA GLU A 152 -1.80 27.03 -10.21
C GLU A 152 -3.05 26.93 -11.10
N GLU A 153 -3.20 25.83 -11.86
CA GLU A 153 -4.37 25.56 -12.71
C GLU A 153 -5.57 25.00 -11.93
N ASP A 154 -5.34 24.50 -10.72
CA ASP A 154 -6.38 23.83 -9.94
C ASP A 154 -7.29 24.84 -9.24
N ASP A 155 -8.59 24.53 -9.20
CA ASP A 155 -9.54 25.34 -8.44
C ASP A 155 -9.40 25.05 -6.93
N ILE A 156 -8.70 25.97 -6.26
CA ILE A 156 -8.47 25.91 -4.82
C ILE A 156 -9.81 25.99 -4.06
N CYS A 157 -10.83 26.66 -4.60
CA CYS A 157 -12.14 26.81 -3.97
C CYS A 157 -13.10 25.64 -4.23
N GLN A 158 -12.73 24.69 -5.10
CA GLN A 158 -13.52 23.47 -5.28
C GLN A 158 -13.73 22.79 -3.92
N LYS A 159 -14.96 22.42 -3.58
CA LYS A 159 -15.21 21.68 -2.35
C LYS A 159 -14.47 20.34 -2.36
N PRO A 160 -13.93 19.89 -1.22
CA PRO A 160 -13.29 18.57 -1.17
C PRO A 160 -14.34 17.48 -1.44
N ASP A 161 -13.94 16.47 -2.21
CA ASP A 161 -14.73 15.26 -2.45
C ASP A 161 -14.65 14.30 -1.25
N PHE A 162 -13.60 14.42 -0.42
CA PHE A 162 -13.40 13.63 0.79
C PHE A 162 -12.62 14.41 1.87
N VAL A 163 -13.00 14.27 3.13
CA VAL A 163 -12.36 14.98 4.27
C VAL A 163 -11.83 13.99 5.31
N ILE A 164 -10.57 14.16 5.72
CA ILE A 164 -9.95 13.42 6.82
C ILE A 164 -9.81 14.35 8.02
N TYR A 165 -10.38 13.94 9.17
CA TYR A 165 -10.10 14.56 10.46
C TYR A 165 -9.16 13.66 11.25
N ASN A 166 -7.87 14.05 11.25
CA ASN A 166 -6.85 13.37 12.01
C ASN A 166 -6.68 14.00 13.40
N SER A 167 -7.46 13.46 14.33
CA SER A 167 -7.40 13.74 15.77
C SER A 167 -6.68 12.60 16.50
N GLY A 168 -5.67 12.00 15.86
CA GLY A 168 -4.99 10.78 16.30
C GLY A 168 -4.41 10.83 17.71
N SER A 169 -3.95 11.99 18.17
CA SER A 169 -3.43 12.19 19.53
C SER A 169 -4.53 12.16 20.61
N PHE A 170 -5.82 12.16 20.23
CA PHE A 170 -6.96 12.08 21.15
C PHE A 170 -7.63 10.70 21.08
N PRO A 171 -7.90 10.05 22.22
CA PRO A 171 -8.42 8.69 22.22
C PRO A 171 -9.91 8.62 21.84
N ALA A 172 -10.26 7.53 21.15
CA ALA A 172 -11.64 7.07 21.05
C ALA A 172 -12.17 6.67 22.43
N ASN A 173 -13.48 6.82 22.63
CA ASN A 173 -14.12 6.38 23.86
C ASN A 173 -14.39 4.86 23.78
N ARG A 174 -13.57 4.07 24.48
CA ARG A 174 -13.66 2.59 24.55
C ARG A 174 -15.00 2.04 25.06
N TYR A 175 -15.83 2.87 25.67
CA TYR A 175 -17.16 2.49 26.15
C TYR A 175 -18.28 2.74 25.13
N THR A 176 -17.95 3.35 23.99
CA THR A 176 -18.90 3.53 22.88
C THR A 176 -19.13 2.18 22.20
N THR A 177 -20.38 1.87 21.86
CA THR A 177 -20.76 0.61 21.21
C THR A 177 -19.88 0.30 19.99
N GLY A 178 -19.32 -0.92 19.92
CA GLY A 178 -18.49 -1.37 18.80
C GLY A 178 -17.01 -0.94 18.85
N MET A 179 -16.62 -0.10 19.82
CA MET A 179 -15.21 0.24 20.07
C MET A 179 -14.53 -0.87 20.88
N THR A 180 -13.35 -1.29 20.42
CA THR A 180 -12.56 -2.38 21.00
C THR A 180 -11.31 -1.91 21.72
N SER A 181 -10.94 -0.64 21.54
CA SER A 181 -9.74 -0.04 22.12
C SER A 181 -9.91 1.47 22.28
N ARG A 182 -8.82 2.18 22.58
CA ARG A 182 -8.76 3.65 22.54
C ARG A 182 -8.51 4.21 21.13
N THR A 183 -8.38 3.34 20.13
CA THR A 183 -8.15 3.67 18.73
C THR A 183 -9.43 3.49 17.93
N SER A 184 -9.69 4.37 16.97
CA SER A 184 -10.76 4.22 15.98
C SER A 184 -10.31 4.85 14.66
N VAL A 185 -10.45 4.09 13.58
CA VAL A 185 -10.21 4.54 12.21
C VAL A 185 -11.50 4.33 11.42
N ALA A 186 -12.37 5.34 11.43
CA ALA A 186 -13.73 5.22 10.93
C ALA A 186 -13.87 5.92 9.58
N ILE A 187 -14.56 5.29 8.63
CA ILE A 187 -14.83 5.83 7.29
C ILE A 187 -16.34 5.86 7.09
N ASN A 188 -16.88 7.02 6.72
CA ASN A 188 -18.25 7.18 6.26
C ASN A 188 -18.24 7.43 4.74
N LEU A 189 -18.76 6.45 3.99
CA LEU A 189 -18.71 6.48 2.52
C LEU A 189 -19.71 7.48 1.94
N GLU A 190 -20.81 7.75 2.65
CA GLU A 190 -21.87 8.67 2.26
C GLU A 190 -21.55 10.12 2.60
N ASP A 191 -21.10 10.38 3.82
CA ASP A 191 -20.68 11.74 4.23
C ASP A 191 -19.33 12.12 3.59
N ARG A 192 -18.62 11.16 2.99
CA ARG A 192 -17.28 11.33 2.41
C ARG A 192 -16.26 11.81 3.43
N GLU A 193 -16.29 11.21 4.60
CA GLU A 193 -15.45 11.62 5.74
C GLU A 193 -14.70 10.44 6.35
N MET A 194 -13.54 10.73 6.94
CA MET A 194 -12.77 9.79 7.75
C MET A 194 -12.37 10.42 9.08
N ILE A 195 -12.54 9.67 10.17
CA ILE A 195 -12.15 10.08 11.53
C ILE A 195 -11.05 9.15 12.04
N ILE A 196 -9.93 9.74 12.48
CA ILE A 196 -8.83 9.04 13.13
C ILE A 196 -8.73 9.52 14.58
N LEU A 197 -8.81 8.57 15.52
CA LEU A 197 -8.66 8.78 16.96
C LEU A 197 -7.73 7.72 17.56
N GLY A 198 -6.89 8.11 18.51
CA GLY A 198 -6.06 7.22 19.32
C GLY A 198 -4.98 6.46 18.54
N THR A 199 -4.49 7.02 17.45
CA THR A 199 -3.33 6.53 16.69
C THR A 199 -2.68 7.69 15.96
N GLU A 200 -1.36 7.83 16.07
CA GLU A 200 -0.61 8.88 15.39
C GLU A 200 0.23 8.33 14.24
N TYR A 201 0.01 7.05 13.87
CA TYR A 201 0.64 6.42 12.71
C TYR A 201 0.08 7.03 11.42
N ALA A 202 0.92 7.71 10.64
CA ALA A 202 0.43 8.46 9.48
C ALA A 202 -0.11 7.58 8.35
N GLY A 203 0.33 6.32 8.30
CA GLY A 203 -0.15 5.35 7.32
C GLY A 203 -1.66 5.08 7.38
N GLU A 204 -2.36 5.44 8.47
CA GLU A 204 -3.83 5.37 8.51
C GLU A 204 -4.46 6.36 7.52
N MET A 205 -3.94 7.59 7.40
CA MET A 205 -4.48 8.58 6.45
C MET A 205 -4.31 8.10 5.00
N LYS A 206 -3.10 7.63 4.64
CA LYS A 206 -2.78 7.05 3.33
C LYS A 206 -3.75 5.91 3.00
N LYS A 207 -3.82 4.90 3.87
CA LYS A 207 -4.61 3.69 3.60
C LYS A 207 -6.13 3.88 3.75
N GLY A 208 -6.55 4.93 4.44
CA GLY A 208 -7.94 5.41 4.43
C GLY A 208 -8.34 5.87 3.02
N ILE A 209 -7.53 6.71 2.39
CA ILE A 209 -7.75 7.14 1.00
C ILE A 209 -7.71 5.95 0.04
N LEU A 210 -6.76 5.03 0.20
CA LEU A 210 -6.75 3.80 -0.60
C LEU A 210 -8.08 3.04 -0.47
N THR A 211 -8.59 2.85 0.75
CA THR A 211 -9.89 2.18 0.99
C THR A 211 -11.02 2.91 0.26
N VAL A 212 -11.04 4.25 0.28
CA VAL A 212 -12.03 5.06 -0.43
C VAL A 212 -11.91 4.89 -1.95
N MET A 213 -10.69 4.86 -2.49
CA MET A 213 -10.45 4.61 -3.92
C MET A 213 -10.88 3.19 -4.32
N PHE A 214 -10.68 2.19 -3.46
CA PHE A 214 -11.17 0.83 -3.65
C PHE A 214 -12.71 0.73 -3.72
N TYR A 215 -13.44 1.68 -3.14
CA TYR A 215 -14.89 1.76 -3.25
C TYR A 215 -15.36 2.62 -4.43
N LEU A 216 -14.78 3.80 -4.60
CA LEU A 216 -15.25 4.81 -5.56
C LEU A 216 -14.93 4.44 -7.00
N GLN A 217 -13.70 4.01 -7.27
CA GLN A 217 -13.21 3.83 -8.63
C GLN A 217 -13.99 2.75 -9.40
N PRO A 218 -14.29 1.57 -8.81
CA PRO A 218 -15.12 0.58 -9.47
C PRO A 218 -16.55 1.06 -9.68
N LEU A 219 -17.17 1.64 -8.63
CA LEU A 219 -18.61 1.91 -8.63
C LEU A 219 -19.01 3.14 -9.46
N LEU A 220 -18.18 4.18 -9.49
CA LEU A 220 -18.50 5.41 -10.22
C LEU A 220 -17.95 5.40 -11.64
N TYR A 221 -16.81 4.76 -11.86
CA TYR A 221 -16.03 4.94 -13.08
C TYR A 221 -15.68 3.63 -13.79
N ASN A 222 -16.04 2.46 -13.23
CA ASN A 222 -15.58 1.16 -13.70
C ASN A 222 -14.04 1.11 -13.86
N VAL A 223 -13.31 1.81 -12.99
CA VAL A 223 -11.84 1.85 -12.94
C VAL A 223 -11.36 0.84 -11.91
N LEU A 224 -10.32 0.06 -12.23
CA LEU A 224 -9.79 -0.98 -11.34
C LEU A 224 -8.70 -0.39 -10.43
N PRO A 225 -8.96 -0.23 -9.11
CA PRO A 225 -7.94 0.14 -8.15
C PRO A 225 -7.06 -1.06 -7.80
N LEU A 226 -5.77 -0.82 -7.65
CA LEU A 226 -4.73 -1.84 -7.48
C LEU A 226 -3.83 -1.46 -6.29
N HIS A 227 -3.53 -2.42 -5.43
CA HIS A 227 -2.48 -2.32 -4.42
C HIS A 227 -1.20 -2.94 -4.98
N SER A 228 -0.49 -2.15 -5.77
CA SER A 228 0.66 -2.58 -6.58
C SER A 228 1.68 -1.46 -6.69
N SER A 229 2.94 -1.79 -6.95
CA SER A 229 3.83 -0.82 -7.61
C SER A 229 3.66 -0.90 -9.13
N ALA A 230 4.07 0.14 -9.85
CA ALA A 230 4.05 0.13 -11.31
C ALA A 230 5.21 0.92 -11.90
N ASN A 231 5.76 0.42 -13.02
CA ASN A 231 6.77 1.11 -13.79
C ASN A 231 6.54 0.96 -15.30
N GLU A 232 7.17 1.84 -16.06
CA GLU A 232 7.02 1.94 -17.52
C GLU A 232 8.40 1.88 -18.19
N GLY A 233 8.55 1.02 -19.19
CA GLY A 233 9.75 1.00 -20.04
C GLY A 233 9.78 2.16 -21.03
N GLU A 234 10.92 2.38 -21.68
CA GLU A 234 11.08 3.45 -22.68
C GLU A 234 10.08 3.36 -23.84
N ASN A 235 9.59 2.16 -24.15
CA ASN A 235 8.62 1.91 -25.22
C ASN A 235 7.15 2.03 -24.76
N GLY A 236 6.90 2.50 -23.53
CA GLY A 236 5.55 2.61 -22.95
C GLY A 236 4.95 1.29 -22.50
N ASP A 237 5.75 0.21 -22.41
CA ASP A 237 5.32 -1.05 -21.82
C ASP A 237 5.24 -0.92 -20.30
N VAL A 238 4.06 -1.17 -19.74
CA VAL A 238 3.82 -1.05 -18.30
C VAL A 238 3.89 -2.42 -17.63
N SER A 239 4.54 -2.48 -16.46
CA SER A 239 4.50 -3.62 -15.55
C SER A 239 3.87 -3.20 -14.23
N VAL A 240 2.99 -4.05 -13.69
CA VAL A 240 2.40 -3.88 -12.35
C VAL A 240 2.83 -5.02 -11.44
N PHE A 241 3.21 -4.69 -10.21
CA PHE A 241 3.75 -5.63 -9.24
C PHE A 241 2.88 -5.67 -7.99
N PHE A 242 2.17 -6.79 -7.81
CA PHE A 242 1.38 -7.06 -6.62
C PHE A 242 2.22 -7.80 -5.58
N GLY A 243 1.89 -7.60 -4.31
CA GLY A 243 2.60 -8.25 -3.21
C GLY A 243 2.32 -7.57 -1.89
N LEU A 244 2.57 -8.26 -0.77
CA LEU A 244 2.48 -7.63 0.55
C LEU A 244 3.75 -6.84 0.89
N SER A 245 3.81 -6.29 2.09
CA SER A 245 5.02 -5.65 2.58
C SER A 245 6.16 -6.67 2.67
N GLY A 246 7.37 -6.32 2.20
CA GLY A 246 8.56 -7.19 2.30
C GLY A 246 8.72 -8.22 1.18
N THR A 247 7.78 -8.31 0.24
CA THR A 247 7.86 -9.20 -0.94
C THR A 247 8.65 -8.61 -2.10
N GLY A 248 9.24 -7.41 -1.94
CA GLY A 248 10.09 -6.78 -2.95
C GLY A 248 9.40 -5.81 -3.91
N LYS A 249 8.11 -5.46 -3.74
CA LYS A 249 7.39 -4.51 -4.63
C LYS A 249 8.20 -3.24 -4.94
N THR A 250 8.58 -2.48 -3.91
CA THR A 250 9.30 -1.21 -4.04
C THR A 250 10.68 -1.41 -4.67
N THR A 251 11.43 -2.40 -4.19
CA THR A 251 12.78 -2.73 -4.66
C THR A 251 12.80 -3.19 -6.13
N LEU A 252 11.77 -3.92 -6.58
CA LEU A 252 11.69 -4.44 -7.95
C LEU A 252 11.05 -3.44 -8.93
N SER A 253 10.20 -2.53 -8.45
CA SER A 253 9.68 -1.44 -9.29
C SER A 253 10.67 -0.31 -9.50
N ALA A 254 11.59 -0.09 -8.54
CA ALA A 254 12.69 0.87 -8.63
C ALA A 254 13.83 0.30 -9.51
N ASP A 255 13.51 0.07 -10.77
CA ASP A 255 14.44 -0.38 -11.79
C ASP A 255 15.08 0.85 -12.46
N PRO A 256 16.41 1.01 -12.46
CA PRO A 256 17.09 2.14 -13.10
C PRO A 256 16.79 2.31 -14.60
N SER A 257 16.39 1.23 -15.28
CA SER A 257 16.08 1.22 -16.71
C SER A 257 14.61 1.55 -17.03
N ARG A 258 13.77 1.75 -16.01
CA ARG A 258 12.33 1.98 -16.17
C ARG A 258 11.88 3.18 -15.36
N TYR A 259 10.84 3.85 -15.84
CA TYR A 259 10.25 4.99 -15.15
C TYR A 259 9.27 4.53 -14.07
N LEU A 260 9.50 4.90 -12.81
CA LEU A 260 8.61 4.57 -11.70
C LEU A 260 7.32 5.38 -11.82
N ILE A 261 6.16 4.74 -11.95
CA ILE A 261 4.85 5.41 -11.94
C ILE A 261 4.40 5.65 -10.49
N GLY A 262 4.61 4.67 -9.62
CA GLY A 262 4.33 4.73 -8.17
C GLY A 262 4.71 3.42 -7.48
N ASP A 263 4.85 3.44 -6.16
CA ASP A 263 5.40 2.32 -5.38
C ASP A 263 4.35 1.43 -4.70
N ASP A 264 3.06 1.82 -4.66
CA ASP A 264 2.10 1.12 -3.80
C ASP A 264 0.62 1.15 -4.24
N GLU A 265 0.14 2.19 -4.92
CA GLU A 265 -1.30 2.39 -5.17
C GLU A 265 -1.61 2.94 -6.58
N HIS A 266 -2.31 2.17 -7.41
CA HIS A 266 -2.63 2.57 -8.80
C HIS A 266 -4.10 2.33 -9.17
N CYS A 267 -4.50 2.86 -10.31
CA CYS A 267 -5.78 2.61 -10.95
C CYS A 267 -5.61 2.32 -12.43
N TRP A 268 -6.16 1.20 -12.92
CA TRP A 268 -6.17 0.81 -14.33
C TRP A 268 -7.50 1.20 -14.98
N THR A 269 -7.43 2.21 -15.84
CA THR A 269 -8.55 2.80 -16.56
C THR A 269 -8.73 2.16 -17.95
N ASP A 270 -9.67 2.67 -18.71
CA ASP A 270 -9.88 2.35 -20.11
C ASP A 270 -8.77 2.88 -21.04
N THR A 271 -7.93 3.82 -20.58
CA THR A 271 -6.88 4.46 -21.40
C THR A 271 -5.46 4.27 -20.88
N GLY A 272 -5.25 3.56 -19.76
CA GLY A 272 -3.92 3.37 -19.20
C GLY A 272 -3.95 3.12 -17.70
N ILE A 273 -2.90 3.55 -17.01
CA ILE A 273 -2.77 3.43 -15.55
C ILE A 273 -2.35 4.77 -14.93
N PHE A 274 -2.84 5.06 -13.72
CA PHE A 274 -2.38 6.21 -12.96
C PHE A 274 -2.07 5.85 -11.50
N ASN A 275 -1.14 6.59 -10.90
CA ASN A 275 -0.81 6.55 -9.49
C ASN A 275 -1.87 7.30 -8.69
N ILE A 276 -2.31 6.72 -7.58
CA ILE A 276 -3.21 7.38 -6.62
C ILE A 276 -2.44 8.46 -5.84
N GLU A 277 -1.14 8.26 -5.63
CA GLU A 277 -0.31 9.03 -4.71
C GLU A 277 0.56 10.09 -5.42
N GLY A 278 1.04 11.06 -4.64
CA GLY A 278 2.05 12.05 -5.04
C GLY A 278 3.46 11.77 -4.50
N GLY A 279 3.65 10.65 -3.80
CA GLY A 279 4.91 10.28 -3.16
C GLY A 279 4.98 8.82 -2.79
N CYS A 280 6.05 8.45 -2.08
CA CYS A 280 6.33 7.09 -1.66
C CYS A 280 6.40 7.00 -0.13
N TYR A 281 6.00 5.84 0.41
CA TYR A 281 6.07 5.55 1.85
C TYR A 281 6.89 4.29 2.15
N ALA A 282 8.19 4.38 1.90
CA ALA A 282 9.13 3.26 1.93
C ALA A 282 9.46 2.79 3.35
N LYS A 283 9.80 1.50 3.50
CA LYS A 283 10.39 0.98 4.74
C LYS A 283 11.86 1.39 4.84
N CYS A 284 12.33 1.63 6.06
CA CYS A 284 13.70 2.07 6.33
C CYS A 284 14.57 1.01 7.02
N ILE A 285 13.98 -0.07 7.54
CA ILE A 285 14.74 -1.13 8.20
C ILE A 285 15.82 -1.71 7.28
N ASN A 286 17.06 -1.71 7.73
CA ASN A 286 18.26 -2.15 7.00
C ASN A 286 18.53 -1.41 5.68
N LEU A 287 17.95 -0.21 5.51
CA LEU A 287 18.20 0.61 4.33
C LEU A 287 19.68 0.98 4.25
N SER A 288 20.28 0.78 3.08
CA SER A 288 21.65 1.20 2.79
C SER A 288 21.76 1.77 1.39
N GLN A 289 22.67 2.72 1.21
CA GLN A 289 22.92 3.35 -0.09
C GLN A 289 23.39 2.34 -1.14
N GLU A 290 24.10 1.27 -0.73
CA GLU A 290 24.58 0.23 -1.64
C GLU A 290 23.44 -0.60 -2.23
N LYS A 291 22.43 -0.94 -1.41
CA LYS A 291 21.34 -1.84 -1.81
C LYS A 291 20.20 -1.09 -2.51
N GLU A 292 19.86 0.09 -2.01
CA GLU A 292 18.70 0.88 -2.45
C GLU A 292 19.06 2.37 -2.55
N PRO A 293 19.96 2.75 -3.47
CA PRO A 293 20.49 4.11 -3.58
C PRO A 293 19.41 5.16 -3.87
N GLU A 294 18.38 4.83 -4.65
CA GLU A 294 17.31 5.75 -5.02
C GLU A 294 16.51 6.17 -3.78
N ILE A 295 16.10 5.20 -2.97
CA ILE A 295 15.35 5.44 -1.72
C ILE A 295 16.25 6.17 -0.72
N PHE A 296 17.51 5.74 -0.56
CA PHE A 296 18.45 6.36 0.37
C PHE A 296 18.69 7.84 0.04
N ASN A 297 18.89 8.17 -1.24
CA ASN A 297 19.14 9.54 -1.70
C ASN A 297 17.88 10.43 -1.68
N ALA A 298 16.68 9.82 -1.69
CA ALA A 298 15.43 10.53 -1.48
C ALA A 298 15.26 11.03 -0.03
N ILE A 299 16.09 10.59 0.93
CA ILE A 299 16.01 11.03 2.32
C ILE A 299 16.77 12.34 2.48
N ARG A 300 16.06 13.47 2.38
CA ARG A 300 16.61 14.83 2.47
C ARG A 300 15.58 15.81 3.05
N PHE A 301 15.86 17.10 3.06
CA PHE A 301 14.87 18.13 3.40
C PHE A 301 13.57 17.94 2.60
N GLY A 302 12.42 18.00 3.29
CA GLY A 302 11.10 17.65 2.77
C GLY A 302 10.66 16.21 3.03
N SER A 303 11.60 15.29 3.28
CA SER A 303 11.28 13.90 3.64
C SER A 303 11.01 13.78 5.13
N ILE A 304 10.14 12.83 5.49
CA ILE A 304 9.91 12.43 6.89
C ILE A 304 10.53 11.06 7.13
N LEU A 305 11.16 10.88 8.29
CA LEU A 305 11.52 9.58 8.83
C LEU A 305 10.67 9.28 10.05
N GLU A 306 9.74 8.33 9.94
CA GLU A 306 8.84 7.93 11.02
C GLU A 306 9.49 6.81 11.85
N ASN A 307 9.60 7.03 13.16
CA ASN A 307 10.06 6.06 14.17
C ASN A 307 11.50 5.55 13.99
N VAL A 308 12.37 6.29 13.29
CA VAL A 308 13.80 5.94 13.18
C VAL A 308 14.60 6.42 14.38
N ILE A 309 15.68 5.71 14.70
CA ILE A 309 16.67 6.16 15.68
C ILE A 309 17.83 6.83 14.96
N PHE A 310 18.38 7.88 15.57
CA PHE A 310 19.55 8.58 15.08
C PHE A 310 20.44 8.99 16.26
N ASP A 311 21.74 9.15 15.99
CA ASP A 311 22.69 9.60 17.00
C ASP A 311 22.38 11.06 17.42
N PRO A 312 22.23 11.35 18.72
CA PRO A 312 21.76 12.67 19.17
C PRO A 312 22.76 13.82 18.90
N LYS A 313 24.04 13.51 18.66
CA LYS A 313 25.10 14.50 18.40
C LYS A 313 25.31 14.72 16.90
N THR A 314 25.51 13.65 16.16
CA THR A 314 25.82 13.66 14.72
C THR A 314 24.58 13.72 13.85
N ARG A 315 23.41 13.35 14.41
CA ARG A 315 22.12 13.23 13.73
C ARG A 315 22.10 12.18 12.61
N VAL A 316 23.13 11.35 12.50
CA VAL A 316 23.18 10.23 11.56
C VAL A 316 22.17 9.16 12.00
N VAL A 317 21.34 8.72 11.06
CA VAL A 317 20.30 7.71 11.28
C VAL A 317 20.93 6.33 11.34
N ASP A 318 20.51 5.52 12.31
CA ASP A 318 20.80 4.09 12.33
C ASP A 318 19.58 3.33 11.79
N TYR A 319 19.66 2.93 10.52
CA TYR A 319 18.60 2.17 9.85
C TYR A 319 18.51 0.70 10.31
N THR A 320 19.47 0.23 11.11
CA THR A 320 19.44 -1.12 11.70
C THR A 320 18.80 -1.15 13.09
N ASP A 321 18.66 0.02 13.73
CA ASP A 321 18.03 0.12 15.05
C ASP A 321 16.51 0.06 14.93
N ILE A 322 15.95 -1.02 15.47
CA ILE A 322 14.51 -1.31 15.51
C ILE A 322 13.94 -1.24 16.94
N SER A 323 14.63 -0.57 17.86
CA SER A 323 14.24 -0.48 19.28
C SER A 323 12.85 0.13 19.50
N ILE A 324 12.37 0.93 18.55
CA ILE A 324 10.98 1.43 18.53
C ILE A 324 10.07 0.48 17.76
N THR A 325 10.46 0.11 16.54
CA THR A 325 9.68 -0.78 15.67
C THR A 325 10.51 -1.29 14.49
N GLU A 326 10.14 -2.46 13.96
CA GLU A 326 10.64 -2.96 12.67
C GLU A 326 9.95 -2.30 11.46
N ASN A 327 8.89 -1.51 11.70
CA ASN A 327 8.16 -0.76 10.69
C ASN A 327 8.62 0.70 10.64
N THR A 328 9.93 0.96 10.72
CA THR A 328 10.48 2.29 10.43
C THR A 328 10.20 2.68 8.98
N ARG A 329 9.91 3.96 8.74
CA ARG A 329 9.41 4.43 7.43
C ARG A 329 10.03 5.74 7.00
N CYS A 330 10.04 5.97 5.69
CA CYS A 330 10.31 7.27 5.09
C CYS A 330 9.19 7.67 4.13
N ALA A 331 8.67 8.90 4.29
CA ALA A 331 7.73 9.51 3.37
C ALA A 331 8.40 10.65 2.60
N TYR A 332 8.37 10.61 1.28
CA TYR A 332 8.95 11.64 0.42
C TYR A 332 8.13 11.84 -0.87
N PRO A 333 8.15 13.05 -1.47
CA PRO A 333 7.51 13.31 -2.76
C PRO A 333 8.10 12.44 -3.87
N ILE A 334 7.29 12.05 -4.86
CA ILE A 334 7.70 11.15 -5.94
C ILE A 334 8.86 11.73 -6.78
N GLU A 335 8.91 13.05 -6.90
CA GLU A 335 9.96 13.83 -7.56
C GLU A 335 11.36 13.67 -6.94
N TYR A 336 11.47 13.04 -5.76
CA TYR A 336 12.78 12.74 -5.16
C TYR A 336 13.42 11.49 -5.75
N ILE A 337 12.66 10.68 -6.49
CA ILE A 337 13.17 9.55 -7.25
C ILE A 337 13.58 10.03 -8.65
N PRO A 338 14.86 9.93 -9.05
CA PRO A 338 15.34 10.53 -10.31
C PRO A 338 14.66 10.01 -11.58
N ASN A 339 14.30 8.72 -11.62
CA ASN A 339 13.61 8.06 -12.72
C ASN A 339 12.09 7.99 -12.52
N ALA A 340 11.50 8.80 -11.64
CA ALA A 340 10.05 8.80 -11.49
C ALA A 340 9.36 9.46 -12.69
N LYS A 341 8.24 8.86 -13.11
CA LYS A 341 7.28 9.49 -14.01
C LYS A 341 6.45 10.46 -13.18
N VAL A 342 6.94 11.70 -13.01
CA VAL A 342 6.34 12.72 -12.12
C VAL A 342 4.86 13.00 -12.43
N SER A 343 4.41 12.79 -13.67
CA SER A 343 2.99 12.90 -14.02
C SER A 343 2.10 11.86 -13.32
N GLY A 344 2.66 10.78 -12.79
CA GLY A 344 1.92 9.66 -12.19
C GLY A 344 0.98 8.97 -13.16
N LEU A 345 1.09 9.20 -14.47
CA LEU A 345 0.13 8.75 -15.48
C LEU A 345 0.87 8.11 -16.65
N SER A 346 0.50 6.89 -17.02
CA SER A 346 0.90 6.26 -18.28
C SER A 346 -0.33 5.98 -19.15
N SER A 347 -0.23 6.32 -20.43
CA SER A 347 -1.19 5.92 -21.46
C SER A 347 -0.98 4.47 -21.93
N GLY A 348 0.11 3.84 -21.51
CA GLY A 348 0.36 2.42 -21.74
C GLY A 348 -0.52 1.57 -20.83
N HIS A 349 -1.09 0.51 -21.40
CA HIS A 349 -1.73 -0.52 -20.59
C HIS A 349 -0.68 -1.51 -20.07
N PRO A 350 -0.83 -2.02 -18.84
CA PRO A 350 -0.03 -3.11 -18.32
C PRO A 350 0.08 -4.27 -19.32
N LYS A 351 1.32 -4.55 -19.76
CA LYS A 351 1.66 -5.74 -20.56
C LYS A 351 2.06 -6.91 -19.66
N ASN A 352 2.58 -6.63 -18.48
CA ASN A 352 3.02 -7.63 -17.52
C ASN A 352 2.33 -7.42 -16.17
N ILE A 353 1.67 -8.47 -15.69
CA ILE A 353 1.04 -8.53 -14.38
C ILE A 353 1.84 -9.48 -13.49
N ILE A 354 2.52 -8.94 -12.49
CA ILE A 354 3.48 -9.70 -11.67
C ILE A 354 2.92 -9.86 -10.27
N LEU A 355 2.69 -11.09 -9.84
CA LEU A 355 2.30 -11.45 -8.48
C LEU A 355 3.55 -11.87 -7.70
N LEU A 356 3.98 -11.07 -6.73
CA LEU A 356 5.12 -11.37 -5.88
C LEU A 356 4.65 -12.14 -4.63
N THR A 357 5.22 -13.32 -4.44
CA THR A 357 5.05 -14.11 -3.21
C THR A 357 6.39 -14.27 -2.52
N CYS A 358 6.39 -14.32 -1.18
CA CYS A 358 7.54 -14.72 -0.40
C CYS A 358 7.24 -16.07 0.23
N ASP A 359 7.50 -17.16 -0.48
CA ASP A 359 7.24 -18.51 0.01
C ASP A 359 8.39 -18.97 0.94
N ALA A 360 8.11 -19.11 2.24
CA ALA A 360 9.07 -19.58 3.22
C ALA A 360 9.18 -21.12 3.29
N LEU A 361 8.28 -21.84 2.64
CA LEU A 361 8.33 -23.30 2.51
C LEU A 361 9.23 -23.75 1.35
N ALA A 362 9.62 -22.82 0.47
CA ALA A 362 10.48 -23.07 -0.70
C ALA A 362 9.89 -24.09 -1.70
N ILE A 363 8.58 -24.06 -1.87
CA ILE A 363 7.80 -24.96 -2.72
C ILE A 363 7.49 -24.32 -4.06
N LEU A 364 7.17 -23.02 -4.07
CA LEU A 364 6.80 -22.32 -5.29
C LEU A 364 8.02 -22.03 -6.19
N PRO A 365 7.88 -22.23 -7.52
CA PRO A 365 8.95 -21.92 -8.47
C PRO A 365 9.41 -20.46 -8.41
N PRO A 366 10.68 -20.15 -8.74
CA PRO A 366 11.16 -18.77 -8.83
C PRO A 366 10.30 -17.90 -9.75
N VAL A 367 9.80 -18.47 -10.84
CA VAL A 367 8.84 -17.84 -11.74
C VAL A 367 7.89 -18.87 -12.36
N SER A 368 6.64 -18.49 -12.55
CA SER A 368 5.66 -19.24 -13.31
C SER A 368 4.83 -18.32 -14.20
N LYS A 369 4.54 -18.77 -15.42
CA LYS A 369 3.53 -18.13 -16.29
C LYS A 369 2.15 -18.61 -15.86
N LEU A 370 1.22 -17.68 -15.71
CA LEU A 370 -0.15 -17.98 -15.27
C LEU A 370 -1.12 -17.90 -16.44
N THR A 371 -2.06 -18.83 -16.50
CA THR A 371 -3.27 -18.65 -17.31
C THR A 371 -4.18 -17.58 -16.67
N ASN A 372 -5.16 -17.10 -17.44
CA ASN A 372 -6.09 -16.09 -16.94
C ASN A 372 -6.91 -16.56 -15.71
N ASP A 373 -7.23 -17.85 -15.63
CA ASP A 373 -7.99 -18.36 -14.48
C ASP A 373 -7.07 -18.58 -13.27
N GLN A 374 -5.81 -18.98 -13.51
CA GLN A 374 -4.79 -19.06 -12.48
C GLN A 374 -4.44 -17.70 -11.88
N ILE A 375 -4.40 -16.63 -12.67
CA ILE A 375 -4.16 -15.29 -12.11
C ILE A 375 -5.32 -14.87 -11.19
N ILE A 376 -6.58 -15.12 -11.54
CA ILE A 376 -7.71 -14.84 -10.64
C ILE A 376 -7.55 -15.61 -9.33
N TYR A 377 -7.28 -16.92 -9.42
CA TYR A 377 -7.11 -17.78 -8.25
C TYR A 377 -5.97 -17.29 -7.34
N ASN A 378 -4.81 -16.99 -7.92
CA ASN A 378 -3.63 -16.54 -7.17
C ASN A 378 -3.79 -15.10 -6.65
N PHE A 379 -4.45 -14.21 -7.40
CA PHE A 379 -4.73 -12.85 -6.98
C PHE A 379 -5.66 -12.82 -5.77
N ILE A 380 -6.72 -13.62 -5.77
CA ILE A 380 -7.64 -13.75 -4.63
C ILE A 380 -7.01 -14.50 -3.46
N SER A 381 -6.15 -15.49 -3.74
CA SER A 381 -5.41 -16.16 -2.67
C SER A 381 -4.46 -15.17 -1.99
N GLY A 382 -3.73 -14.38 -2.78
CA GLY A 382 -2.77 -13.38 -2.28
C GLY A 382 -1.77 -13.98 -1.30
N TYR A 383 -1.24 -15.15 -1.66
CA TYR A 383 -0.37 -15.93 -0.80
C TYR A 383 1.03 -15.31 -0.67
N THR A 384 1.53 -15.26 0.56
CA THR A 384 2.93 -14.99 0.90
C THR A 384 3.22 -15.58 2.28
N SER A 385 4.41 -15.34 2.83
CA SER A 385 4.74 -15.66 4.22
C SER A 385 4.98 -14.40 5.03
N LYS A 386 4.55 -14.40 6.28
CA LYS A 386 5.04 -13.47 7.30
C LYS A 386 6.40 -13.98 7.75
N ILE A 387 7.41 -13.11 7.71
CA ILE A 387 8.78 -13.47 8.06
C ILE A 387 9.01 -13.09 9.53
N SER A 388 9.83 -13.86 10.24
CA SER A 388 10.28 -13.52 11.60
C SER A 388 10.84 -12.09 11.64
N GLY A 389 10.41 -11.30 12.63
CA GLY A 389 10.83 -9.90 12.74
C GLY A 389 10.21 -8.96 11.70
N THR A 390 8.96 -9.23 11.29
CA THR A 390 8.15 -8.25 10.55
C THR A 390 6.84 -7.87 11.26
N GLU A 391 6.45 -8.62 12.29
CA GLU A 391 5.29 -8.37 13.17
C GLU A 391 5.57 -8.93 14.58
N ASP A 392 5.02 -8.29 15.62
CA ASP A 392 5.17 -8.69 17.02
C ASP A 392 4.76 -10.16 17.25
N GLY A 393 5.67 -10.94 17.83
CA GLY A 393 5.41 -12.32 18.26
C GLY A 393 5.62 -13.41 17.19
N ILE A 394 6.08 -13.07 15.98
CA ILE A 394 6.40 -14.05 14.93
C ILE A 394 7.86 -14.47 15.02
N THR A 395 8.11 -15.68 15.53
CA THR A 395 9.46 -16.26 15.64
C THR A 395 9.83 -17.17 14.48
N GLU A 396 8.85 -17.72 13.76
CA GLU A 396 9.03 -18.57 12.58
C GLU A 396 8.16 -18.07 11.43
N ALA A 397 8.62 -18.25 10.19
CA ALA A 397 7.88 -17.81 9.03
C ALA A 397 6.56 -18.56 8.88
N GLN A 398 5.45 -17.84 8.71
CA GLN A 398 4.11 -18.42 8.63
C GLN A 398 3.42 -18.08 7.30
N PRO A 399 2.82 -19.07 6.61
CA PRO A 399 1.92 -18.83 5.49
C PRO A 399 0.84 -17.80 5.83
N THR A 400 0.61 -16.85 4.94
CA THR A 400 -0.43 -15.85 5.06
C THR A 400 -1.09 -15.62 3.71
N PHE A 401 -2.39 -15.32 3.76
CA PHE A 401 -3.22 -15.07 2.59
C PHE A 401 -3.87 -13.71 2.77
N SER A 402 -3.80 -12.88 1.75
CA SER A 402 -4.40 -11.56 1.76
C SER A 402 -4.99 -11.29 0.39
N ALA A 403 -6.31 -11.44 0.27
CA ALA A 403 -7.02 -11.25 -0.99
C ALA A 403 -6.58 -10.00 -1.76
N CYS A 404 -6.40 -10.17 -3.07
CA CYS A 404 -5.94 -9.13 -4.00
C CYS A 404 -4.58 -8.51 -3.62
N PHE A 405 -3.79 -9.18 -2.78
CA PHE A 405 -2.59 -8.64 -2.12
C PHE A 405 -2.85 -7.32 -1.37
N GLY A 406 -4.08 -7.08 -0.95
CA GLY A 406 -4.55 -5.81 -0.40
C GLY A 406 -5.77 -5.92 0.50
N GLU A 407 -6.05 -7.12 1.03
CA GLU A 407 -7.27 -7.46 1.78
C GLU A 407 -7.72 -6.39 2.79
N PRO A 408 -6.84 -5.80 3.63
CA PRO A 408 -7.25 -4.82 4.62
C PRO A 408 -7.88 -3.53 4.05
N PHE A 409 -7.72 -3.29 2.74
CA PHE A 409 -8.16 -2.06 2.06
C PHE A 409 -9.35 -2.30 1.13
N LEU A 410 -9.71 -3.55 0.87
CA LEU A 410 -10.84 -3.90 0.01
C LEU A 410 -12.16 -3.48 0.68
N VAL A 411 -13.04 -2.85 -0.10
CA VAL A 411 -14.40 -2.51 0.36
C VAL A 411 -15.43 -3.43 -0.25
N LEU A 412 -15.38 -3.68 -1.56
CA LEU A 412 -16.19 -4.67 -2.27
C LEU A 412 -15.66 -6.11 -2.08
N HIS A 413 -16.45 -7.10 -2.48
CA HIS A 413 -16.05 -8.50 -2.46
C HIS A 413 -14.81 -8.73 -3.36
N PRO A 414 -13.79 -9.51 -2.94
CA PRO A 414 -12.55 -9.68 -3.71
C PRO A 414 -12.73 -10.12 -5.17
N MET A 415 -13.76 -10.95 -5.44
CA MET A 415 -14.08 -11.40 -6.80
C MET A 415 -14.41 -10.24 -7.76
N GLU A 416 -14.98 -9.13 -7.28
CA GLU A 416 -15.29 -7.95 -8.12
C GLU A 416 -14.02 -7.40 -8.78
N TYR A 417 -12.97 -7.17 -7.98
CA TYR A 417 -11.68 -6.68 -8.50
C TYR A 417 -10.99 -7.71 -9.38
N ALA A 418 -11.12 -9.01 -9.05
CA ALA A 418 -10.48 -10.07 -9.81
C ALA A 418 -11.13 -10.27 -11.20
N ILE A 419 -12.45 -10.09 -11.31
CA ILE A 419 -13.16 -10.07 -12.60
C ILE A 419 -12.70 -8.87 -13.42
N MET A 420 -12.68 -7.68 -12.83
CA MET A 420 -12.19 -6.47 -13.50
C MET A 420 -10.74 -6.60 -14.00
N LEU A 421 -9.87 -7.29 -13.24
CA LEU A 421 -8.49 -7.58 -13.61
C LEU A 421 -8.43 -8.53 -14.81
N SER A 422 -9.16 -9.65 -14.74
CA SER A 422 -9.28 -10.65 -15.80
C SER A 422 -9.75 -10.05 -17.13
N GLU A 423 -10.77 -9.20 -17.10
CA GLU A 423 -11.29 -8.53 -18.29
C GLU A 423 -10.24 -7.63 -18.95
N ARG A 424 -9.47 -6.88 -18.15
CA ARG A 424 -8.40 -6.00 -18.64
C ARG A 424 -7.22 -6.79 -19.20
N ILE A 425 -6.81 -7.86 -18.54
CA ILE A 425 -5.76 -8.76 -19.02
C ILE A 425 -6.11 -9.31 -20.40
N LYS A 426 -7.33 -9.84 -20.55
CA LYS A 426 -7.84 -10.34 -21.83
C LYS A 426 -7.92 -9.24 -22.89
N LYS A 427 -8.49 -8.08 -22.55
CA LYS A 427 -8.66 -6.95 -23.47
C LYS A 427 -7.33 -6.44 -24.02
N HIS A 428 -6.28 -6.45 -23.20
CA HIS A 428 -4.98 -5.87 -23.53
C HIS A 428 -3.90 -6.92 -23.85
N ASN A 429 -4.25 -8.20 -23.90
CA ASN A 429 -3.32 -9.33 -24.12
C ASN A 429 -2.09 -9.26 -23.20
N ALA A 430 -2.32 -8.98 -21.91
CA ALA A 430 -1.25 -8.92 -20.92
C ALA A 430 -0.81 -10.33 -20.50
N ASP A 431 0.48 -10.51 -20.28
CA ASP A 431 1.04 -11.73 -19.68
C ASP A 431 1.02 -11.62 -18.14
N ALA A 432 0.77 -12.74 -17.47
CA ALA A 432 0.68 -12.83 -16.02
C ALA A 432 1.72 -13.79 -15.45
N TRP A 433 2.34 -13.38 -14.33
CA TRP A 433 3.51 -14.02 -13.76
C TRP A 433 3.34 -14.19 -12.25
N LEU A 434 3.72 -15.35 -11.72
CA LEU A 434 3.93 -15.56 -10.28
C LEU A 434 5.43 -15.63 -10.03
N ILE A 435 5.98 -14.75 -9.20
CA ILE A 435 7.41 -14.71 -8.88
C ILE A 435 7.59 -14.99 -7.39
N ASN A 436 8.36 -16.04 -7.08
CA ASN A 436 8.77 -16.34 -5.71
C ASN A 436 10.05 -15.58 -5.35
N THR A 437 9.88 -14.59 -4.47
CA THR A 437 10.95 -13.79 -3.85
C THR A 437 11.35 -14.32 -2.47
N GLY A 438 10.78 -15.46 -2.07
CA GLY A 438 11.03 -16.17 -0.81
C GLY A 438 12.20 -17.13 -0.93
N TRP A 439 12.07 -18.31 -0.35
CA TRP A 439 13.13 -19.29 -0.22
C TRP A 439 13.16 -20.27 -1.39
N ILE A 440 14.35 -20.83 -1.66
CA ILE A 440 14.58 -21.87 -2.66
C ILE A 440 15.40 -23.02 -2.06
N GLY A 441 15.21 -24.24 -2.60
CA GLY A 441 15.95 -25.45 -2.25
C GLY A 441 15.68 -26.05 -0.86
N GLN A 442 15.27 -25.26 0.13
CA GLN A 442 14.85 -25.75 1.45
C GLN A 442 14.02 -24.69 2.19
N SER A 443 13.16 -25.10 3.12
CA SER A 443 12.36 -24.16 3.91
C SER A 443 13.23 -23.23 4.78
N SER A 444 12.72 -22.03 5.06
CA SER A 444 13.36 -21.05 5.94
C SER A 444 13.68 -21.65 7.33
N SER A 445 12.75 -22.42 7.89
CA SER A 445 12.89 -23.09 9.20
C SER A 445 13.98 -24.18 9.22
N LYS A 446 14.43 -24.65 8.06
CA LYS A 446 15.47 -25.69 7.93
C LYS A 446 16.79 -25.15 7.38
N GLY A 447 16.98 -23.83 7.42
CA GLY A 447 18.22 -23.18 6.98
C GLY A 447 18.30 -22.96 5.47
N GLY A 448 17.16 -22.96 4.77
CA GLY A 448 17.11 -22.57 3.37
C GLY A 448 17.55 -21.12 3.14
N GLU A 449 17.92 -20.82 1.90
CA GLU A 449 18.34 -19.50 1.49
C GLU A 449 17.24 -18.80 0.69
N ARG A 450 17.16 -17.48 0.85
CA ARG A 450 16.27 -16.64 0.04
C ARG A 450 16.76 -16.64 -1.41
N CYS A 451 15.81 -16.64 -2.35
CA CYS A 451 16.07 -16.48 -3.78
C CYS A 451 16.97 -15.26 -4.00
N PRO A 452 18.16 -15.44 -4.59
CA PRO A 452 19.08 -14.33 -4.83
C PRO A 452 18.41 -13.22 -5.65
N LEU A 453 18.53 -11.98 -5.19
CA LEU A 453 17.95 -10.81 -5.89
C LEU A 453 18.42 -10.72 -7.35
N LYS A 454 19.66 -11.15 -7.62
CA LYS A 454 20.20 -11.27 -8.98
C LYS A 454 19.30 -12.13 -9.89
N TYR A 455 18.85 -13.28 -9.42
CA TYR A 455 17.95 -14.16 -10.19
C TYR A 455 16.58 -13.53 -10.39
N THR A 456 16.01 -12.90 -9.35
CA THR A 456 14.75 -12.18 -9.50
C THR A 456 14.84 -11.06 -10.52
N ARG A 457 15.94 -10.30 -10.55
CA ARG A 457 16.16 -9.26 -11.58
C ARG A 457 16.31 -9.86 -12.97
N THR A 458 17.10 -10.93 -13.14
CA THR A 458 17.22 -11.63 -14.42
C THR A 458 15.87 -12.17 -14.93
N ILE A 459 15.00 -12.66 -14.04
CA ILE A 459 13.63 -13.05 -14.39
C ILE A 459 12.83 -11.85 -14.90
N LEU A 460 12.91 -10.70 -14.21
CA LEU A 460 12.21 -9.50 -14.64
C LEU A 460 12.73 -8.96 -15.97
N ASP A 461 14.04 -8.99 -16.19
CA ASP A 461 14.64 -8.61 -17.47
C ASP A 461 14.10 -9.48 -18.61
N ALA A 462 14.00 -10.80 -18.40
CA ALA A 462 13.42 -11.74 -19.36
C ALA A 462 11.90 -11.53 -19.59
N ILE A 463 11.16 -11.09 -18.56
CA ILE A 463 9.75 -10.70 -18.68
C ILE A 463 9.63 -9.42 -19.52
N HIS A 464 10.40 -8.40 -19.20
CA HIS A 464 10.34 -7.09 -19.88
C HIS A 464 10.83 -7.17 -21.33
N SER A 465 11.83 -8.01 -21.62
CA SER A 465 12.31 -8.24 -23.00
C SER A 465 11.30 -9.03 -23.85
N GLY A 466 10.34 -9.71 -23.22
CA GLY A 466 9.39 -10.63 -23.86
C GLY A 466 9.99 -11.98 -24.24
N GLU A 467 11.24 -12.26 -23.83
CA GLU A 467 11.87 -13.58 -23.96
C GLU A 467 11.03 -14.63 -23.24
N LEU A 468 10.67 -14.35 -21.98
CA LEU A 468 9.96 -15.31 -21.14
C LEU A 468 8.56 -15.61 -21.71
N ALA A 469 7.89 -14.63 -22.32
CA ALA A 469 6.58 -14.83 -22.96
C ALA A 469 6.62 -15.88 -24.09
N LYS A 470 7.79 -16.07 -24.73
CA LYS A 470 8.02 -16.98 -25.87
C LYS A 470 8.81 -18.24 -25.49
N ALA A 471 9.17 -18.40 -24.22
CA ALA A 471 9.99 -19.51 -23.75
C ALA A 471 9.25 -20.86 -23.84
N GLU A 472 10.02 -21.95 -23.74
CA GLU A 472 9.45 -23.28 -23.53
C GLU A 472 9.14 -23.51 -22.06
N TYR A 473 7.97 -24.10 -21.80
CA TYR A 473 7.48 -24.38 -20.45
C TYR A 473 7.32 -25.87 -20.19
N GLN A 474 7.39 -26.23 -18.92
CA GLN A 474 6.95 -27.51 -18.39
C GLN A 474 5.96 -27.28 -17.24
N ASN A 475 5.10 -28.27 -16.98
CA ASN A 475 4.12 -28.17 -15.89
C ASN A 475 4.74 -28.59 -14.56
N PHE A 476 4.57 -27.74 -13.54
CA PHE A 476 4.84 -28.04 -12.15
C PHE A 476 3.59 -28.69 -11.52
N PRO A 477 3.71 -29.90 -10.94
CA PRO A 477 2.56 -30.69 -10.48
C PRO A 477 1.83 -30.03 -9.29
N VAL A 478 0.66 -30.57 -8.95
CA VAL A 478 -0.26 -30.11 -7.88
C VAL A 478 -0.85 -28.73 -8.16
N PHE A 479 -0.03 -27.69 -8.31
CA PHE A 479 -0.49 -26.33 -8.64
C PHE A 479 -0.72 -26.11 -10.14
N ASN A 480 -0.28 -27.04 -10.98
CA ASN A 480 -0.37 -26.97 -12.45
C ASN A 480 0.22 -25.68 -13.03
N LEU A 481 1.31 -25.18 -12.44
CA LEU A 481 1.97 -23.94 -12.86
C LEU A 481 2.88 -24.19 -14.05
N GLN A 482 2.94 -23.25 -15.00
CA GLN A 482 3.88 -23.33 -16.11
C GLN A 482 5.22 -22.73 -15.70
N ILE A 483 6.26 -23.55 -15.57
CA ILE A 483 7.62 -23.11 -15.25
C ILE A 483 8.50 -23.14 -16.51
N PRO A 484 9.35 -22.13 -16.73
CA PRO A 484 10.24 -22.10 -17.87
C PRO A 484 11.30 -23.20 -17.75
N LYS A 485 11.68 -23.82 -18.86
CA LYS A 485 12.74 -24.84 -18.87
C LYS A 485 14.15 -24.25 -18.74
N HIS A 486 14.33 -23.00 -19.17
CA HIS A 486 15.61 -22.31 -19.19
C HIS A 486 15.39 -20.80 -19.11
N ILE A 487 16.27 -20.11 -18.37
CA ILE A 487 16.43 -18.65 -18.39
C ILE A 487 17.94 -18.41 -18.38
N GLU A 488 18.45 -17.62 -19.32
CA GLU A 488 19.89 -17.34 -19.37
C GLU A 488 20.38 -16.71 -18.06
N GLY A 489 21.48 -17.20 -17.50
CA GLY A 489 22.05 -16.72 -16.24
C GLY A 489 21.43 -17.31 -14.96
N ILE A 490 20.44 -18.20 -15.07
CA ILE A 490 19.87 -18.94 -13.93
C ILE A 490 20.05 -20.45 -14.14
N PRO A 491 20.66 -21.18 -13.20
CA PRO A 491 20.76 -22.64 -13.27
C PRO A 491 19.38 -23.31 -13.41
N SER A 492 19.22 -24.22 -14.38
CA SER A 492 17.91 -24.78 -14.74
C SER A 492 17.29 -25.60 -13.61
N GLU A 493 18.11 -26.23 -12.77
CA GLU A 493 17.69 -26.95 -11.57
C GLU A 493 17.00 -26.06 -10.53
N ILE A 494 17.27 -24.75 -10.53
CA ILE A 494 16.62 -23.79 -9.62
C ILE A 494 15.20 -23.46 -10.09
N LEU A 495 14.93 -23.51 -11.40
CA LEU A 495 13.62 -23.19 -11.97
C LEU A 495 12.54 -24.21 -11.58
N ASN A 496 12.95 -25.46 -11.30
CA ASN A 496 12.08 -26.48 -10.73
C ASN A 496 12.46 -26.77 -9.26
N PRO A 497 11.67 -26.30 -8.27
CA PRO A 497 11.96 -26.52 -6.86
C PRO A 497 12.16 -27.99 -6.46
N SER A 498 11.55 -28.95 -7.16
CA SER A 498 11.75 -30.38 -6.87
C SER A 498 13.15 -30.88 -7.19
N GLU A 499 13.85 -30.23 -8.12
CA GLU A 499 15.20 -30.62 -8.57
C GLU A 499 16.30 -29.91 -7.76
N SER A 500 16.02 -28.71 -7.24
CA SER A 500 16.93 -27.97 -6.35
C SER A 500 16.73 -28.26 -4.86
N TRP A 501 15.76 -29.12 -4.51
CA TRP A 501 15.48 -29.47 -3.11
C TRP A 501 16.65 -30.21 -2.45
N LYS A 502 17.13 -29.70 -1.31
CA LYS A 502 18.25 -30.28 -0.56
C LYS A 502 17.84 -31.41 0.39
N GLY A 503 16.56 -31.51 0.74
CA GLY A 503 16.00 -32.58 1.58
C GLY A 503 15.63 -33.84 0.80
N THR A 504 14.80 -34.71 1.37
CA THR A 504 14.29 -35.88 0.63
C THR A 504 13.18 -35.48 -0.34
N LYS A 505 12.95 -36.28 -1.39
CA LYS A 505 11.85 -36.02 -2.34
C LYS A 505 10.50 -36.13 -1.64
N GLU A 506 10.36 -37.09 -0.73
CA GLU A 506 9.15 -37.30 0.06
C GLU A 506 8.81 -36.05 0.87
N GLU A 507 9.81 -35.45 1.53
CA GLU A 507 9.64 -34.21 2.29
C GLU A 507 9.18 -33.04 1.41
N PHE A 508 9.71 -32.93 0.18
CA PHE A 508 9.26 -31.91 -0.76
C PHE A 508 7.77 -32.08 -1.09
N TYR A 509 7.36 -33.29 -1.46
CA TYR A 509 5.97 -33.58 -1.84
C TYR A 509 5.00 -33.45 -0.66
N GLU A 510 5.39 -33.82 0.56
CA GLU A 510 4.59 -33.58 1.77
C GLU A 510 4.32 -32.08 1.98
N ASN A 511 5.36 -31.24 1.84
CA ASN A 511 5.20 -29.79 1.97
C ASN A 511 4.43 -29.17 0.79
N LEU A 512 4.58 -29.72 -0.42
CA LEU A 512 3.81 -29.33 -1.60
C LEU A 512 2.31 -29.55 -1.39
N HIS A 513 1.92 -30.75 -0.93
CA HIS A 513 0.52 -31.06 -0.62
C HIS A 513 0.00 -30.23 0.54
N LYS A 514 0.79 -30.06 1.61
CA LYS A 514 0.40 -29.19 2.74
C LYS A 514 0.15 -27.75 2.30
N LEU A 515 0.98 -27.19 1.42
CA LEU A 515 0.75 -25.84 0.89
C LEU A 515 -0.52 -25.81 0.02
N ALA A 516 -0.75 -26.82 -0.82
CA ALA A 516 -1.97 -26.93 -1.63
C ALA A 516 -3.24 -26.96 -0.76
N GLU A 517 -3.24 -27.71 0.34
CA GLU A 517 -4.37 -27.76 1.30
C GLU A 517 -4.66 -26.38 1.90
N LEU A 518 -3.62 -25.60 2.22
CA LEU A 518 -3.78 -24.23 2.73
C LEU A 518 -4.42 -23.30 1.70
N PHE A 519 -4.03 -23.41 0.43
CA PHE A 519 -4.65 -22.65 -0.65
C PHE A 519 -6.13 -23.01 -0.82
N ILE A 520 -6.45 -24.31 -0.90
CA ILE A 520 -7.84 -24.79 -1.05
C ILE A 520 -8.70 -24.30 0.12
N LYS A 521 -8.22 -24.50 1.35
CA LYS A 521 -8.92 -24.07 2.57
C LYS A 521 -9.12 -22.55 2.62
N ASN A 522 -8.13 -21.77 2.19
CA ASN A 522 -8.26 -20.32 2.15
C ASN A 522 -9.32 -19.88 1.12
N PHE A 523 -9.38 -20.56 -0.02
CA PHE A 523 -10.26 -20.18 -1.12
C PHE A 523 -11.75 -20.43 -0.84
N GLU A 524 -12.09 -21.30 0.13
CA GLU A 524 -13.48 -21.52 0.59
C GLU A 524 -14.24 -20.22 0.90
N LYS A 525 -13.54 -19.18 1.36
CA LYS A 525 -14.12 -17.87 1.73
C LYS A 525 -14.73 -17.10 0.55
N TYR A 526 -14.36 -17.45 -0.69
CA TYR A 526 -14.67 -16.67 -1.90
C TYR A 526 -15.48 -17.47 -2.93
N LYS A 527 -15.84 -18.71 -2.61
CA LYS A 527 -16.47 -19.65 -3.56
C LYS A 527 -17.87 -19.24 -3.98
N ASP A 528 -18.56 -18.45 -3.17
CA ASP A 528 -19.90 -17.94 -3.43
C ASP A 528 -19.98 -17.07 -4.69
N MET A 529 -18.88 -16.40 -5.06
CA MET A 529 -18.78 -15.59 -6.28
C MET A 529 -17.75 -16.11 -7.31
N ALA A 530 -17.06 -17.21 -7.03
CA ALA A 530 -16.07 -17.78 -7.94
C ALA A 530 -16.72 -18.64 -9.05
N THR A 531 -16.19 -18.55 -10.27
CA THR A 531 -16.61 -19.44 -11.37
C THR A 531 -15.95 -20.82 -11.26
N GLN A 532 -16.53 -21.85 -11.87
CA GLN A 532 -15.96 -23.20 -11.86
C GLN A 532 -14.53 -23.23 -12.43
N ASN A 533 -14.27 -22.52 -13.54
CA ASN A 533 -12.92 -22.46 -14.11
C ASN A 533 -11.88 -21.89 -13.15
N VAL A 534 -12.25 -20.91 -12.31
CA VAL A 534 -11.36 -20.36 -11.28
C VAL A 534 -11.09 -21.38 -10.18
N LEU A 535 -12.11 -22.15 -9.77
CA LEU A 535 -11.93 -23.23 -8.79
C LEU A 535 -11.02 -24.33 -9.34
N ASP A 536 -11.20 -24.70 -10.59
CA ASP A 536 -10.41 -25.74 -11.29
C ASP A 536 -8.97 -25.28 -11.57
N ALA A 537 -8.71 -23.97 -11.53
CA ALA A 537 -7.37 -23.40 -11.65
C ALA A 537 -6.56 -23.44 -10.34
N GLY A 538 -7.19 -23.82 -9.22
CA GLY A 538 -6.53 -24.06 -7.95
C GLY A 538 -5.68 -25.34 -7.95
N PRO A 539 -4.93 -25.60 -6.86
CA PRO A 539 -4.14 -26.81 -6.76
C PRO A 539 -5.03 -28.06 -6.60
N VAL A 540 -4.56 -29.18 -7.14
CA VAL A 540 -5.22 -30.49 -7.13
C VAL A 540 -4.32 -31.49 -6.39
N ILE A 541 -4.85 -32.09 -5.32
CA ILE A 541 -4.14 -33.04 -4.44
C ILE A 541 -4.42 -34.47 -4.86
#